data_AF-A0A8H4UZZ9-F1
#
_entry.id   AF-A0A8H4UZZ9-F1
#
_cell.length_a   1.000
_cell.length_b   1.000
_cell.length_c   1.000
_cell.angle_alpha   90.00
_cell.angle_beta   90.00
_cell.angle_gamma   90.00
#
_symmetry.space_group_name_H-M   'P 1'
#
loop_
_entity.id
_entity.type
_entity.pdbx_description
1 polymer ?
#
loop_
_entity_poly.entity_id
_entity_poly.type
_entity_poly.pdbx_seq_one_letter_code
_entity_poly.pdbx_strand_id
1 'polypeptide(L)'
;PRDINEWTDGKALIATGSPFSPVEHNGVKKEIAECNKSTCFPGIGLGAVLSRSRLLSDKMLVAAVKALAAQSPALQDPNKPLLPDVEDVREISVHIAKAVVQAAVEEGLAQEKGIPEEDKELEQWIREQMWDPEYRPLVKPRST
;
A
#
# COMPACT_ATOMS: atom_id res chain seq x y z
N PRO A 1 -1.90 -22.69 7.24
CA PRO A 1 -0.73 -22.58 6.31
C PRO A 1 0.11 -23.86 6.23
N ARG A 2 0.52 -24.42 7.37
CA ARG A 2 1.30 -25.67 7.42
C ARG A 2 0.66 -26.82 6.65
N ASP A 3 -0.60 -27.15 6.95
CA ASP A 3 -1.30 -28.26 6.28
C ASP A 3 -1.39 -28.05 4.76
N ILE A 4 -1.71 -26.83 4.32
CA ILE A 4 -1.75 -26.48 2.89
C ILE A 4 -0.38 -26.69 2.24
N ASN A 5 0.69 -26.27 2.91
CA ASN A 5 2.06 -26.44 2.42
C ASN A 5 2.44 -27.93 2.33
N GLU A 6 2.07 -28.75 3.32
CA GLU A 6 2.30 -30.19 3.32
C GLU A 6 1.47 -30.91 2.23
N TRP A 7 0.16 -30.64 2.16
CA TRP A 7 -0.75 -31.28 1.20
C TRP A 7 -0.45 -30.94 -0.26
N THR A 8 0.22 -29.82 -0.49
CA THR A 8 0.57 -29.36 -1.85
C THR A 8 2.04 -29.54 -2.18
N ASP A 9 2.82 -30.21 -1.32
CA ASP A 9 4.25 -30.43 -1.54
C ASP A 9 4.98 -29.09 -1.82
N GLY A 10 4.66 -28.06 -1.02
CA GLY A 10 5.25 -26.72 -1.11
C GLY A 10 4.85 -25.88 -2.33
N LYS A 11 3.86 -26.31 -3.13
CA LYS A 11 3.46 -25.65 -4.38
C LYS A 11 2.37 -24.59 -4.22
N ALA A 12 1.62 -24.59 -3.12
CA ALA A 12 0.59 -23.59 -2.90
C ALA A 12 1.18 -22.18 -2.71
N LEU A 13 0.51 -21.19 -3.29
CA LEU A 13 0.68 -19.78 -2.94
C LEU A 13 -0.25 -19.47 -1.76
N ILE A 14 0.31 -19.07 -0.63
CA ILE A 14 -0.43 -18.95 0.64
C ILE A 14 -0.35 -17.52 1.16
N ALA A 15 -1.52 -16.92 1.44
CA ALA A 15 -1.68 -15.73 2.25
C ALA A 15 -2.86 -15.93 3.20
N THR A 16 -2.82 -15.32 4.38
CA THR A 16 -3.84 -15.48 5.43
C THR A 16 -4.38 -14.13 5.91
N GLY A 17 -5.59 -14.10 6.47
CA GLY A 17 -6.16 -12.87 7.05
C GLY A 17 -5.66 -12.54 8.46
N SER A 18 -4.82 -13.39 9.04
CA SER A 18 -4.23 -13.22 10.38
C SER A 18 -2.79 -13.73 10.33
N PRO A 19 -1.92 -13.31 11.26
CA PRO A 19 -0.53 -13.73 11.27
C PRO A 19 -0.40 -15.21 11.61
N PHE A 20 0.50 -15.89 10.92
CA PHE A 20 0.88 -17.28 11.19
C PHE A 20 2.39 -17.43 11.18
N SER A 21 2.90 -18.42 11.91
CA SER A 21 4.31 -18.78 11.83
C SER A 21 4.71 -19.18 10.39
N PRO A 22 5.97 -18.92 9.99
CA PRO A 22 6.50 -19.37 8.71
C PRO A 22 6.37 -20.88 8.54
N VAL A 23 6.19 -21.33 7.30
CA VAL A 23 6.17 -22.75 6.93
C VAL A 23 7.54 -23.18 6.43
N GLU A 24 7.86 -24.46 6.58
CA GLU A 24 9.10 -25.04 6.08
C GLU A 24 8.80 -26.13 5.06
N HIS A 25 9.56 -26.16 3.97
CA HIS A 25 9.51 -27.22 2.97
C HIS A 25 10.91 -27.46 2.40
N ASN A 26 11.41 -28.70 2.46
CA ASN A 26 12.74 -29.09 1.99
C ASN A 26 13.88 -28.21 2.55
N GLY A 27 13.81 -27.84 3.83
CA GLY A 27 14.80 -26.96 4.49
C GLY A 27 14.69 -25.48 4.11
N VAL A 28 13.72 -25.10 3.27
CA VAL A 28 13.43 -23.70 2.95
C VAL A 28 12.29 -23.20 3.80
N LYS A 29 12.56 -22.17 4.60
CA LYS A 29 11.57 -21.46 5.40
C LYS A 29 10.93 -20.35 4.58
N LYS A 30 9.60 -20.34 4.50
CA LYS A 30 8.79 -19.34 3.78
C LYS A 30 7.88 -18.61 4.75
N GLU A 31 8.02 -17.29 4.81
CA GLU A 31 7.10 -16.44 5.56
C GLU A 31 5.74 -16.37 4.85
N ILE A 32 4.67 -16.33 5.64
CA ILE A 32 3.30 -16.31 5.12
C ILE A 32 2.78 -14.88 5.17
N ALA A 33 2.42 -14.36 4.00
CA ALA A 33 1.87 -13.02 3.89
C ALA A 33 0.55 -12.88 4.65
N GLU A 34 0.39 -11.77 5.37
CA GLU A 34 -0.91 -11.35 5.90
C GLU A 34 -1.64 -10.50 4.85
N CYS A 35 -2.74 -11.02 4.32
CA CYS A 35 -3.65 -10.28 3.45
C CYS A 35 -4.56 -9.37 4.29
N ASN A 36 -3.95 -8.36 4.90
CA ASN A 36 -4.65 -7.40 5.73
C ASN A 36 -5.02 -6.14 4.93
N LYS A 37 -6.23 -5.63 5.13
CA LYS A 37 -6.68 -4.35 4.57
C LYS A 37 -5.81 -3.18 5.00
N SER A 38 -5.13 -3.29 6.14
CA SER A 38 -4.18 -2.31 6.66
C SER A 38 -3.05 -1.96 5.68
N THR A 39 -2.67 -2.86 4.77
CA THR A 39 -1.62 -2.58 3.76
C THR A 39 -2.16 -1.82 2.53
N CYS A 40 -3.47 -1.64 2.42
CA CYS A 40 -4.12 -1.08 1.23
C CYS A 40 -4.95 0.18 1.52
N PHE A 41 -5.79 0.13 2.57
CA PHE A 41 -6.75 1.20 2.89
C PHE A 41 -6.10 2.55 3.20
N PRO A 42 -4.95 2.64 3.90
CA PRO A 42 -4.29 3.92 4.14
C PRO A 42 -3.88 4.63 2.84
N GLY A 43 -3.33 3.90 1.87
CA GLY A 43 -2.97 4.46 0.56
C GLY A 43 -4.18 4.89 -0.26
N ILE A 44 -5.26 4.10 -0.25
CA ILE A 44 -6.52 4.46 -0.92
C ILE A 44 -7.09 5.75 -0.32
N GLY A 45 -7.19 5.81 1.01
CA GLY A 45 -7.68 6.97 1.72
C GLY A 45 -6.82 8.22 1.45
N LEU A 46 -5.50 8.07 1.52
CA LEU A 46 -4.56 9.15 1.22
C LEU A 46 -4.77 9.66 -0.21
N GLY A 47 -4.75 8.80 -1.22
CA GLY A 47 -4.94 9.20 -2.61
C GLY A 47 -6.28 9.90 -2.87
N ALA A 48 -7.36 9.40 -2.28
CA ALA A 48 -8.68 10.01 -2.39
C ALA A 48 -8.76 11.40 -1.72
N VAL A 49 -8.14 11.56 -0.55
CA VAL A 49 -8.07 12.84 0.18
C VAL A 49 -7.23 13.85 -0.58
N LEU A 50 -6.02 13.47 -1.01
CA LEU A 50 -5.08 14.37 -1.68
C LEU A 50 -5.62 14.86 -3.02
N SER A 51 -6.21 13.99 -3.83
CA SER A 51 -6.86 14.37 -5.10
C SER A 51 -8.18 15.13 -4.91
N ARG A 52 -8.68 15.25 -3.67
CA ARG A 52 -10.06 15.68 -3.35
C ARG A 52 -11.07 15.00 -4.27
N SER A 53 -10.95 13.68 -4.42
CA SER A 53 -11.79 12.93 -5.34
C SER A 53 -13.27 13.07 -4.99
N ARG A 54 -14.09 13.44 -5.97
CA ARG A 54 -15.55 13.56 -5.81
C ARG A 54 -16.22 12.21 -5.52
N LEU A 55 -15.66 11.13 -6.06
CA LEU A 55 -16.14 9.76 -5.93
C LEU A 55 -14.94 8.82 -5.98
N LEU A 56 -14.92 7.80 -5.12
CA LEU A 56 -13.98 6.69 -5.22
C LEU A 56 -14.58 5.63 -6.17
N SER A 57 -14.01 5.51 -7.36
CA SER A 57 -14.50 4.58 -8.40
C SER A 57 -13.94 3.17 -8.24
N ASP A 58 -14.56 2.20 -8.91
CA ASP A 58 -14.00 0.84 -9.03
C ASP A 58 -12.64 0.84 -9.73
N LYS A 59 -12.43 1.74 -10.71
CA LYS A 59 -11.14 1.86 -11.42
C LYS A 59 -10.04 2.33 -10.49
N MET A 60 -10.33 3.28 -9.59
CA MET A 60 -9.40 3.73 -8.55
C MET A 60 -9.05 2.59 -7.58
N LEU A 61 -10.03 1.77 -7.18
CA LEU A 61 -9.78 0.58 -6.34
C LEU A 61 -8.93 -0.46 -7.06
N VAL A 62 -9.19 -0.71 -8.35
CA VAL A 62 -8.36 -1.61 -9.17
C VAL A 62 -6.93 -1.07 -9.30
N ALA A 63 -6.76 0.25 -9.49
CA ALA A 63 -5.45 0.88 -9.53
C ALA A 63 -4.69 0.70 -8.21
N ALA A 64 -5.37 0.88 -7.07
CA ALA A 64 -4.80 0.64 -5.75
C ALA A 64 -4.31 -0.80 -5.56
N VAL A 65 -5.14 -1.79 -5.91
CA VAL A 65 -4.79 -3.21 -5.78
C VAL A 65 -3.64 -3.59 -6.71
N LYS A 66 -3.59 -3.04 -7.93
CA LYS A 66 -2.46 -3.24 -8.86
C LYS A 66 -1.17 -2.65 -8.30
N ALA A 67 -1.23 -1.47 -7.69
CA ALA A 67 -0.07 -0.85 -7.05
C ALA A 67 0.44 -1.69 -5.88
N LEU A 68 -0.44 -2.21 -5.02
CA LEU A 68 -0.07 -3.14 -3.96
C LEU A 68 0.57 -4.43 -4.50
N ALA A 69 -0.03 -5.03 -5.53
CA ALA A 69 0.48 -6.25 -6.14
C ALA A 69 1.88 -6.05 -6.75
N ALA A 70 2.16 -4.88 -7.32
CA ALA A 70 3.47 -4.52 -7.85
C ALA A 70 4.56 -4.41 -6.77
N GLN A 71 4.18 -4.24 -5.50
CA GLN A 71 5.11 -4.24 -4.37
C GLN A 71 5.35 -5.64 -3.78
N SER A 72 4.75 -6.69 -4.34
CA SER A 72 4.88 -8.06 -3.82
C SER A 72 6.35 -8.50 -3.77
N PRO A 73 6.88 -8.88 -2.59
CA PRO A 73 8.23 -9.42 -2.45
C PRO A 73 8.47 -10.67 -3.30
N ALA A 74 7.41 -11.46 -3.52
CA ALA A 74 7.42 -12.67 -4.34
C ALA A 74 7.77 -12.42 -5.83
N LEU A 75 7.61 -11.18 -6.33
CA LEU A 75 8.03 -10.80 -7.68
C LEU A 75 9.55 -10.77 -7.85
N GLN A 76 10.29 -10.56 -6.75
CA GLN A 76 11.76 -10.54 -6.75
C GLN A 76 12.34 -11.88 -6.35
N ASP A 77 11.73 -12.56 -5.37
CA ASP A 77 12.13 -13.89 -4.91
C ASP A 77 10.88 -14.73 -4.64
N PRO A 78 10.65 -15.84 -5.38
CA PRO A 78 9.46 -16.67 -5.22
C PRO A 78 9.35 -17.38 -3.86
N ASN A 79 10.40 -17.33 -3.02
CA ASN A 79 10.35 -17.85 -1.65
C ASN A 79 9.91 -16.79 -0.62
N LYS A 80 9.76 -15.53 -1.02
CA LYS A 80 9.26 -14.45 -0.16
C LYS A 80 7.73 -14.40 -0.12
N PRO A 81 7.16 -13.70 0.89
CA PRO A 81 5.72 -13.50 1.01
C PRO A 81 5.06 -12.91 -0.25
N LEU A 82 3.79 -13.26 -0.46
CA LEU A 82 2.97 -12.77 -1.58
C LEU A 82 2.60 -11.29 -1.49
N LEU A 83 2.60 -10.72 -0.29
CA LEU A 83 2.31 -9.30 -0.05
C LEU A 83 3.42 -8.72 0.81
N PRO A 84 3.66 -7.41 0.71
CA PRO A 84 4.54 -6.72 1.65
C PRO A 84 4.08 -6.86 3.10
N ASP A 85 4.99 -6.59 4.03
CA ASP A 85 4.67 -6.57 5.45
C ASP A 85 3.89 -5.29 5.84
N VAL A 86 3.20 -5.34 6.98
CA VAL A 86 2.55 -4.15 7.55
C VAL A 86 3.57 -3.10 8.00
N GLU A 87 4.80 -3.49 8.32
CA GLU A 87 5.89 -2.56 8.63
C GLU A 87 6.20 -1.62 7.45
N ASP A 88 5.99 -2.07 6.22
CA ASP A 88 6.24 -1.31 4.99
C ASP A 88 5.05 -0.39 4.60
N VAL A 89 3.98 -0.36 5.41
CA VAL A 89 2.69 0.29 5.06
C VAL A 89 2.86 1.75 4.64
N ARG A 90 3.81 2.48 5.24
CA ARG A 90 4.04 3.90 4.93
C ARG A 90 4.51 4.08 3.50
N GLU A 91 5.48 3.28 3.06
CA GLU A 91 6.02 3.32 1.70
C GLU A 91 5.01 2.79 0.68
N ILE A 92 4.35 1.67 0.99
CA ILE A 92 3.31 1.10 0.13
C ILE A 92 2.17 2.09 -0.08
N SER A 93 1.79 2.83 0.97
CA SER A 93 0.71 3.81 0.90
C SER A 93 1.03 4.93 -0.08
N VAL A 94 2.29 5.32 -0.27
CA VAL A 94 2.69 6.31 -1.28
C VAL A 94 2.40 5.79 -2.68
N HIS A 95 2.83 4.57 -2.99
CA HIS A 95 2.61 3.96 -4.31
C HIS A 95 1.13 3.73 -4.61
N ILE A 96 0.36 3.28 -3.61
CA ILE A 96 -1.09 3.13 -3.73
C ILE A 96 -1.78 4.48 -3.92
N ALA A 97 -1.43 5.48 -3.10
CA ALA A 97 -2.00 6.83 -3.21
C ALA A 97 -1.72 7.43 -4.58
N LYS A 98 -0.50 7.28 -5.11
CA LYS A 98 -0.12 7.71 -6.45
C LYS A 98 -1.04 7.11 -7.50
N ALA A 99 -1.21 5.79 -7.50
CA ALA A 99 -2.06 5.10 -8.46
C ALA A 99 -3.54 5.55 -8.37
N VAL A 100 -4.03 5.80 -7.16
CA VAL A 100 -5.39 6.29 -6.91
C VAL A 100 -5.56 7.74 -7.40
N VAL A 101 -4.59 8.61 -7.15
CA VAL A 101 -4.59 10.00 -7.65
C VAL A 101 -4.57 10.03 -9.18
N GLN A 102 -3.67 9.25 -9.80
CA GLN A 102 -3.58 9.15 -11.26
C GLN A 102 -4.89 8.67 -11.88
N ALA A 103 -5.50 7.62 -11.31
CA ALA A 103 -6.81 7.13 -11.77
C ALA A 103 -7.92 8.18 -11.61
N ALA A 104 -7.93 8.92 -10.49
CA ALA A 104 -8.91 9.99 -10.27
C ALA A 104 -8.76 11.15 -11.29
N VAL A 105 -7.52 11.52 -11.63
CA VAL A 105 -7.23 12.54 -12.65
C VAL A 105 -7.69 12.05 -14.02
N GLU A 106 -7.34 10.81 -14.39
CA GLU A 106 -7.72 10.19 -15.67
C GLU A 106 -9.25 10.12 -15.86
N GLU A 107 -10.00 9.84 -14.79
CA GLU A 107 -11.47 9.78 -14.81
C GLU A 107 -12.15 11.14 -14.64
N GLY A 108 -11.39 12.24 -14.47
CA GLY A 108 -11.95 13.57 -14.22
C GLY A 108 -12.70 13.67 -12.87
N LEU A 109 -12.33 12.83 -11.90
CA LEU A 109 -12.91 12.80 -10.56
C LEU A 109 -12.11 13.62 -9.54
N ALA A 110 -10.84 13.90 -9.83
CA ALA A 110 -9.98 14.75 -9.01
C ALA A 110 -10.44 16.22 -9.05
N GLN A 111 -10.51 16.85 -7.88
CA GLN A 111 -10.91 18.26 -7.73
C GLN A 111 -9.76 19.15 -7.24
N GLU A 112 -8.67 18.57 -6.73
CA GLU A 112 -7.46 19.29 -6.36
C GLU A 112 -6.75 19.86 -7.60
N LYS A 113 -6.19 21.06 -7.48
CA LYS A 113 -5.50 21.74 -8.58
C LYS A 113 -4.00 21.61 -8.41
N GLY A 114 -3.26 21.59 -9.52
CA GLY A 114 -1.79 21.54 -9.47
C GLY A 114 -1.23 20.21 -8.98
N ILE A 115 -1.99 19.12 -9.16
CA ILE A 115 -1.47 17.75 -8.98
C ILE A 115 -0.35 17.55 -10.01
N PRO A 116 0.88 17.18 -9.60
CA PRO A 116 1.97 16.92 -10.54
C PRO A 116 1.65 15.76 -11.50
N GLU A 117 2.05 15.90 -12.76
CA GLU A 117 1.87 14.86 -13.79
C GLU A 117 3.04 13.87 -13.82
N GLU A 118 4.25 14.31 -13.46
CA GLU A 118 5.44 13.46 -13.45
C GLU A 118 5.47 12.56 -12.22
N ASP A 119 5.85 11.30 -12.43
CA ASP A 119 5.73 10.23 -11.44
C ASP A 119 6.50 10.50 -10.14
N LYS A 120 7.74 10.99 -10.22
CA LYS A 120 8.57 11.28 -9.05
C LYS A 120 8.12 12.54 -8.33
N GLU A 121 7.71 13.57 -9.08
CA GLU A 121 7.14 14.79 -8.50
C GLU A 121 5.85 14.48 -7.75
N LEU A 122 5.00 13.59 -8.29
CA LEU A 122 3.78 13.17 -7.64
C LEU A 122 4.07 12.36 -6.37
N GLU A 123 5.06 11.45 -6.37
CA GLU A 123 5.47 10.74 -5.15
C GLU A 123 5.99 11.69 -4.07
N GLN A 124 6.80 12.67 -4.46
CA GLN A 124 7.29 13.69 -3.53
C GLN A 124 6.15 14.52 -2.94
N TRP A 125 5.24 14.99 -3.80
CA TRP A 125 4.06 15.75 -3.40
C TRP A 125 3.21 14.99 -2.38
N ILE A 126 2.98 13.69 -2.61
CA ILE A 126 2.27 12.81 -1.67
C ILE A 126 3.02 12.74 -0.32
N ARG A 127 4.33 12.49 -0.34
CA ARG A 127 5.14 12.34 0.87
C ARG A 127 5.16 13.59 1.73
N GLU A 128 5.27 14.77 1.12
CA GLU A 128 5.26 16.06 1.84
C GLU A 128 3.95 16.33 2.60
N GLN A 129 2.87 15.65 2.22
CA GLN A 129 1.55 15.78 2.84
C GLN A 129 1.25 14.67 3.86
N MET A 130 2.12 13.65 3.97
CA MET A 130 1.99 12.62 4.99
C MET A 130 2.33 13.18 6.37
N TRP A 131 1.55 12.79 7.37
CA TRP A 131 1.82 13.19 8.75
C TRP A 131 3.00 12.40 9.33
N ASP A 132 3.94 13.12 9.94
CA ASP A 132 5.04 12.54 10.71
C ASP A 132 4.75 12.59 12.22
N PRO A 133 5.03 11.50 12.95
CA PRO A 133 4.84 11.40 14.41
C PRO A 133 5.91 12.16 15.20
N GLU A 134 6.17 13.41 14.84
CA GLU A 134 7.16 14.26 15.47
C GLU A 134 6.50 15.41 16.25
N TYR A 135 6.97 15.65 17.48
CA TYR A 135 6.48 16.77 18.27
C TYR A 135 6.90 18.09 17.63
N ARG A 136 5.91 18.92 17.31
CA ARG A 136 6.14 20.30 16.88
C ARG A 136 6.26 21.23 18.11
N PRO A 137 7.17 22.22 18.09
CA PRO A 137 7.27 23.20 19.17
C PRO A 137 5.93 23.93 19.38
N LEU A 138 5.46 23.98 20.62
CA LEU A 138 4.26 24.73 20.98
C LEU A 138 4.62 26.22 21.08
N VAL A 139 4.10 27.03 20.15
CA VAL A 139 4.31 28.48 20.13
C VAL A 139 3.03 29.16 20.60
N LYS A 140 3.15 30.11 21.54
CA LYS A 140 2.00 30.88 22.02
C LYS A 140 1.48 31.76 20.86
N PRO A 141 0.17 31.71 20.52
CA PRO A 141 -0.35 32.54 19.44
C PRO A 141 -0.12 34.02 19.76
N ARG A 142 0.36 34.80 18.79
CA ARG A 142 0.48 36.25 18.94
C ARG A 142 -0.93 36.83 19.10
N SER A 143 -1.18 37.52 20.21
CA SER A 143 -2.40 38.32 20.36
C SER A 143 -2.38 39.39 19.28
N THR A 144 -3.38 39.36 18.40
CA THR A 144 -3.77 40.51 17.56
C THR A 144 -4.26 41.65 18.43
#